data_AF-A0AAN8SIC3-F1
#
_entry.id   AF-A0AAN8SIC3-F1
#
_cell.length_a   1.000
_cell.length_b   1.000
_cell.length_c   1.000
_cell.angle_alpha   90.00
_cell.angle_beta   90.00
_cell.angle_gamma   90.00
#
_symmetry.space_group_name_H-M   'P 1'
#
loop_
_entity.id
_entity.type
_entity.pdbx_description
1 polymer ?
#
loop_
_entity_poly.entity_id
_entity_poly.type
_entity_poly.pdbx_seq_one_letter_code
_entity_poly.pdbx_strand_id
1 'polypeptide(L)'
;MKKKEEEVYYAKKKRRAQQTQGEDTSHKKERKIFNDGYDDDNHDYIIKNGEKFLDRYEIDNLIGKGSFGQVVKAYDHEEQCQVAIKIIKNKKPFLNQAQIEVKLLEMMNRADADNKYFIELWV
;
A
#
# COMPACT_ATOMS: atom_id res chain seq x y z
N MET A 1 -7.74 53.70 -27.87
CA MET A 1 -6.83 52.57 -27.64
C MET A 1 -7.34 51.62 -26.54
N LYS A 2 -7.61 52.10 -25.32
CA LYS A 2 -8.08 51.29 -24.16
C LYS A 2 -9.33 50.42 -24.40
N LYS A 3 -10.32 50.88 -25.17
CA LYS A 3 -11.57 50.15 -25.45
C LYS A 3 -11.35 48.82 -26.20
N LYS A 4 -10.35 48.75 -27.09
CA LYS A 4 -9.99 47.53 -27.83
C LYS A 4 -9.29 46.50 -26.93
N GLU A 5 -8.53 46.96 -25.93
CA GLU A 5 -7.78 46.09 -25.01
C GLU A 5 -8.73 45.36 -24.05
N GLU A 6 -9.75 46.06 -23.55
CA GLU A 6 -10.80 45.47 -22.71
C GLU A 6 -11.61 44.43 -23.48
N GLU A 7 -11.99 44.70 -24.73
CA GLU A 7 -12.69 43.73 -25.59
C GLU A 7 -11.85 42.46 -25.82
N VAL A 8 -10.54 42.60 -26.06
CA VAL A 8 -9.63 41.45 -26.20
C VAL A 8 -9.50 40.69 -24.88
N TYR A 9 -9.45 41.38 -23.74
CA TYR A 9 -9.40 40.76 -22.42
C TYR A 9 -10.66 39.93 -22.13
N TYR A 10 -11.85 40.49 -22.37
CA TYR A 10 -13.11 39.78 -22.17
C TYR A 10 -13.31 38.65 -23.19
N ALA A 11 -12.85 38.80 -24.44
CA ALA A 11 -12.87 37.74 -25.44
C ALA A 11 -11.95 36.55 -25.07
N LYS A 12 -10.74 36.82 -24.57
CA LYS A 12 -9.83 35.77 -24.06
C LYS A 12 -10.41 35.06 -22.83
N LYS A 13 -10.99 35.82 -21.88
CA LYS A 13 -11.62 35.26 -20.68
C LYS A 13 -12.81 34.36 -21.03
N LYS A 14 -13.63 34.75 -22.02
CA LYS A 14 -14.79 33.96 -22.50
C LYS A 14 -14.37 32.68 -23.22
N ARG A 15 -13.29 32.71 -24.03
CA ARG A 15 -12.71 31.50 -24.66
C ARG A 15 -12.13 30.52 -23.64
N ARG A 16 -11.46 31.02 -22.60
CA ARG A 16 -10.87 30.19 -21.53
C ARG A 16 -11.94 29.53 -20.64
N ALA A 17 -13.05 30.24 -20.40
CA ALA A 17 -14.22 29.70 -19.69
C ALA A 17 -15.01 28.68 -20.54
N GLN A 18 -14.96 28.77 -21.87
CA GLN A 18 -15.54 27.76 -22.77
C GLN A 18 -14.63 26.54 -22.97
N GLN A 19 -13.31 26.67 -22.76
CA GLN A 19 -12.35 25.55 -22.80
C GLN A 19 -12.32 24.69 -21.51
N THR A 20 -13.06 25.08 -20.46
CA THR A 20 -13.10 24.34 -19.19
C THR A 20 -14.31 23.40 -19.06
N GLN A 21 -15.04 23.15 -20.15
CA GLN A 21 -16.14 22.18 -20.19
C GLN A 21 -15.98 21.23 -21.39
N GLY A 22 -15.56 19.99 -21.10
CA GLY A 22 -15.35 18.88 -22.04
C GLY A 22 -13.86 18.71 -22.36
N GLU A 23 -13.14 17.71 -21.84
CA GLU A 23 -13.46 16.29 -21.82
C GLU A 23 -13.25 15.67 -20.44
N ASP A 24 -14.33 15.35 -19.73
CA ASP A 24 -14.31 14.27 -18.75
C ASP A 24 -14.42 12.96 -19.54
N THR A 25 -13.41 12.66 -20.35
CA THR A 25 -13.11 11.27 -20.69
C THR A 25 -12.52 10.66 -19.43
N SER A 26 -13.40 10.45 -18.45
CA SER A 26 -13.34 9.27 -17.60
C SER A 26 -13.39 8.07 -18.55
N HIS A 27 -12.27 7.80 -19.23
CA HIS A 27 -11.83 6.45 -19.48
C HIS A 27 -11.85 5.85 -18.09
N LYS A 28 -12.99 5.26 -17.75
CA LYS A 28 -13.16 4.32 -16.66
C LYS A 28 -12.24 3.20 -17.06
N LYS A 29 -10.94 3.41 -16.83
CA LYS A 29 -9.87 2.45 -17.08
C LYS A 29 -10.35 1.29 -16.24
N GLU A 30 -10.85 0.25 -16.89
CA GLU A 30 -11.33 -0.93 -16.20
C GLU A 30 -10.25 -1.27 -15.19
N ARG A 31 -10.58 -1.16 -13.90
CA ARG A 31 -9.57 -1.39 -12.87
C ARG A 31 -9.18 -2.84 -13.08
N LYS A 32 -7.96 -3.03 -13.57
CA LYS A 32 -7.42 -4.36 -13.77
C LYS A 32 -7.49 -5.04 -12.42
N ILE A 33 -8.25 -6.13 -12.35
CA ILE A 33 -8.42 -6.89 -11.12
C ILE A 33 -7.14 -7.70 -10.94
N PHE A 34 -6.45 -7.49 -9.82
CA PHE A 34 -5.27 -8.25 -9.43
C PHE A 34 -5.63 -9.11 -8.22
N ASN A 35 -5.22 -10.39 -8.26
CA ASN A 35 -5.45 -11.34 -7.16
C ASN A 35 -6.90 -11.28 -6.66
N ASP A 36 -7.88 -11.47 -7.55
CA ASP A 36 -9.32 -11.41 -7.24
C ASP A 36 -9.81 -10.11 -6.55
N GLY A 37 -9.03 -9.03 -6.64
CA GLY A 37 -9.34 -7.73 -6.04
C GLY A 37 -8.72 -7.51 -4.66
N TYR A 38 -7.87 -8.43 -4.19
CA TYR A 38 -7.11 -8.28 -2.95
C TYR A 38 -5.85 -7.42 -3.12
N ASP A 39 -5.30 -7.32 -4.33
CA ASP A 39 -4.05 -6.59 -4.58
C ASP A 39 -4.28 -5.31 -5.39
N ASP A 40 -3.45 -4.30 -5.14
CA ASP A 40 -3.37 -3.10 -5.98
C ASP A 40 -2.50 -3.32 -7.24
N ASP A 41 -2.34 -2.28 -8.06
CA ASP A 41 -1.52 -2.33 -9.28
C ASP A 41 -0.01 -2.47 -9.01
N ASN A 42 0.43 -2.24 -7.77
CA ASN A 42 1.79 -2.45 -7.30
C ASN A 42 2.01 -3.83 -6.66
N HIS A 43 0.99 -4.70 -6.73
CA HIS A 43 0.97 -6.02 -6.11
C HIS A 43 1.11 -5.97 -4.58
N ASP A 44 0.74 -4.84 -3.98
CA ASP A 44 0.56 -4.72 -2.53
C ASP A 44 -0.85 -5.18 -2.16
N TYR A 45 -0.98 -5.89 -1.05
CA TYR A 45 -2.28 -6.21 -0.48
C TYR A 45 -3.04 -4.94 -0.10
N ILE A 46 -4.34 -4.88 -0.42
CA ILE A 46 -5.22 -3.78 -0.05
C ILE A 46 -5.66 -3.96 1.41
N ILE A 47 -4.94 -3.29 2.30
CA ILE A 47 -5.17 -3.35 3.75
C ILE A 47 -6.55 -2.79 4.12
N LYS A 48 -7.26 -3.53 4.99
CA LYS A 48 -8.52 -3.10 5.60
C LYS A 48 -8.39 -3.15 7.12
N ASN A 49 -8.58 -2.00 7.78
CA ASN A 49 -8.58 -1.95 9.24
C ASN A 49 -9.75 -2.77 9.79
N GLY A 50 -9.51 -3.53 10.86
CA GLY A 50 -10.46 -4.47 11.48
C GLY A 50 -10.59 -5.81 10.75
N GLU A 51 -9.90 -6.01 9.63
CA GLU A 51 -9.84 -7.33 8.98
C GLU A 51 -9.08 -8.32 9.87
N LYS A 52 -9.53 -9.58 9.87
CA LYS A 52 -8.89 -10.66 10.62
C LYS A 52 -8.18 -11.61 9.69
N PHE A 53 -6.88 -11.77 9.85
CA PHE A 53 -6.12 -12.81 9.15
C PHE A 53 -6.16 -14.09 9.98
N LEU A 54 -6.57 -15.18 9.32
CA LEU A 54 -6.69 -16.52 9.92
C LEU A 54 -7.54 -16.54 11.20
N ASP A 55 -8.51 -15.62 11.32
CA ASP A 55 -9.30 -15.38 12.54
C ASP A 55 -8.48 -15.08 13.81
N ARG A 56 -7.17 -14.88 13.71
CA ARG A 56 -6.23 -14.67 14.82
C ARG A 56 -5.68 -13.25 14.89
N TYR A 57 -5.27 -12.68 13.76
CA TYR A 57 -4.60 -11.38 13.73
C TYR A 57 -5.56 -10.30 13.25
N GLU A 58 -5.96 -9.39 14.13
CA GLU A 58 -6.84 -8.27 13.79
C GLU A 58 -6.01 -7.04 13.40
N ILE A 59 -6.19 -6.57 12.16
CA ILE A 59 -5.41 -5.46 11.62
C ILE A 59 -5.85 -4.13 12.24
N ASP A 60 -4.92 -3.41 12.86
CA ASP A 60 -5.16 -2.07 13.42
C ASP A 60 -4.93 -1.00 12.34
N ASN A 61 -3.66 -0.79 11.97
CA ASN A 61 -3.28 0.24 11.01
C ASN A 61 -1.97 -0.09 10.29
N LEU A 62 -1.79 0.50 9.10
CA LEU A 62 -0.49 0.50 8.40
C LEU A 62 0.55 1.29 9.23
N ILE A 63 1.71 0.70 9.48
CA ILE A 63 2.83 1.32 10.19
C ILE A 63 4.09 1.51 9.33
N GLY A 64 4.18 0.86 8.17
CA GLY A 64 5.29 1.05 7.25
C GLY A 64 4.98 0.59 5.82
N LYS A 65 5.57 1.25 4.83
CA LYS A 65 5.49 0.85 3.41
C LYS A 65 6.84 1.07 2.75
N GLY A 66 7.24 0.15 1.86
CA GLY A 66 8.51 0.24 1.15
C GLY A 66 8.58 -0.69 -0.06
N SER A 67 9.78 -0.86 -0.63
CA SER A 67 9.99 -1.66 -1.84
C SER A 67 9.51 -3.10 -1.70
N PHE A 68 9.66 -3.69 -0.51
CA PHE A 68 9.33 -5.10 -0.24
C PHE A 68 7.82 -5.35 -0.05
N GLY A 69 7.06 -4.32 0.29
CA GLY A 69 5.65 -4.44 0.66
C GLY A 69 5.26 -3.50 1.80
N GLN A 70 4.42 -4.00 2.70
CA GLN A 70 3.79 -3.22 3.75
C GLN A 70 3.98 -3.86 5.12
N VAL A 71 3.95 -3.06 6.18
CA VAL A 71 3.95 -3.51 7.56
C VAL A 71 2.75 -2.91 8.26
N VAL A 72 1.94 -3.77 8.87
CA VAL A 72 0.76 -3.36 9.65
C VAL A 72 0.98 -3.68 11.12
N LYS A 73 0.43 -2.85 11.98
CA LYS A 73 0.21 -3.19 13.38
C LYS A 73 -1.06 -4.04 13.45
N ALA A 74 -1.01 -5.12 14.20
CA ALA A 74 -2.15 -6.00 14.42
C ALA A 74 -2.17 -6.49 15.87
N TYR A 75 -3.34 -6.90 16.33
CA TYR A 75 -3.51 -7.58 17.61
C TYR A 75 -3.57 -9.09 17.38
N ASP A 76 -2.70 -9.84 18.06
CA ASP A 76 -2.74 -11.29 18.10
C ASP A 76 -3.70 -11.75 19.20
N HIS A 77 -4.84 -12.34 18.80
CA HIS A 77 -5.85 -12.82 19.73
C HIS A 77 -5.46 -14.12 20.46
N GLU A 78 -4.45 -14.86 20.02
CA GLU A 78 -3.97 -16.06 20.74
C GLU A 78 -2.97 -15.67 21.83
N GLU A 79 -1.95 -14.88 21.48
CA GLU A 79 -0.91 -14.44 22.42
C GLU A 79 -1.29 -13.17 23.20
N GLN A 80 -2.46 -12.59 22.90
CA GLN A 80 -3.02 -11.40 23.55
C GLN A 80 -2.08 -10.18 23.52
N CYS A 81 -1.30 -10.02 22.45
CA CYS A 81 -0.27 -8.99 22.33
C CYS A 81 -0.33 -8.21 21.00
N GLN A 82 0.36 -7.08 20.94
CA GLN A 82 0.47 -6.28 19.72
C GLN A 82 1.67 -6.77 18.89
N VAL A 83 1.45 -7.02 17.61
CA VAL A 83 2.46 -7.53 16.68
C VAL A 83 2.58 -6.63 15.44
N ALA A 84 3.72 -6.75 14.77
CA ALA A 84 3.95 -6.15 13.45
C ALA A 84 3.94 -7.25 12.39
N ILE A 85 3.04 -7.15 11.41
CA ILE A 85 2.92 -8.13 10.32
C ILE A 85 3.47 -7.51 9.04
N LYS A 86 4.51 -8.14 8.47
CA LYS A 86 5.11 -7.76 7.20
C LYS A 86 4.43 -8.50 6.05
N ILE A 87 3.65 -7.78 5.25
CA ILE A 87 2.95 -8.30 4.07
C ILE A 87 3.83 -8.09 2.84
N ILE A 88 4.30 -9.18 2.25
CA ILE A 88 5.20 -9.17 1.09
C ILE A 88 4.39 -9.01 -0.20
N LYS A 89 4.91 -8.22 -1.14
CA LYS A 89 4.32 -8.07 -2.48
C LYS A 89 4.07 -9.42 -3.14
N ASN A 90 2.93 -9.56 -3.82
CA ASN A 90 2.57 -10.77 -4.57
C ASN A 90 3.35 -10.89 -5.90
N LYS A 91 4.67 -11.09 -5.78
CA LYS A 91 5.61 -11.23 -6.90
C LYS A 91 6.76 -12.16 -6.52
N LYS A 92 7.08 -13.10 -7.41
CA LYS A 92 8.13 -14.13 -7.19
C LYS A 92 9.48 -13.59 -6.69
N PRO A 93 10.06 -12.50 -7.22
CA PRO A 93 11.33 -12.00 -6.71
C PRO A 93 11.28 -11.56 -5.24
N PHE A 94 10.18 -10.95 -4.81
CA PHE A 94 10.00 -10.50 -3.43
C PHE A 94 9.77 -11.68 -2.49
N LEU A 95 9.02 -12.69 -2.92
CA LEU A 95 8.85 -13.93 -2.17
C LEU A 95 10.19 -14.64 -1.95
N ASN A 96 10.99 -14.81 -3.00
CA ASN A 96 12.31 -15.44 -2.88
C ASN A 96 13.23 -14.68 -1.91
N GLN A 97 13.19 -13.35 -1.93
CA GLN A 97 13.97 -12.54 -1.00
C GLN A 97 13.46 -12.65 0.44
N ALA A 98 12.15 -12.69 0.64
CA ALA A 98 11.55 -12.90 1.96
C ALA A 98 11.93 -14.27 2.55
N GLN A 99 12.01 -15.32 1.73
CA GLN A 99 12.49 -16.64 2.18
C GLN A 99 13.95 -16.61 2.68
N ILE A 100 14.81 -15.80 2.03
CA ILE A 100 16.19 -15.60 2.49
C ILE A 100 16.18 -14.84 3.82
N GLU A 101 15.36 -13.80 3.95
CA GLU A 101 15.21 -13.02 5.18
C GLU A 101 14.77 -13.92 6.35
N VAL A 102 13.72 -14.74 6.16
CA VAL A 102 13.27 -15.74 7.16
C VAL A 102 14.42 -16.64 7.59
N LYS A 103 15.14 -17.23 6.62
CA LYS A 103 16.24 -18.15 6.92
C LYS A 103 17.35 -17.47 7.73
N LEU A 104 17.69 -16.22 7.40
CA LEU A 104 18.70 -15.45 8.13
C LEU A 104 18.22 -15.12 9.55
N LEU A 105 16.97 -14.70 9.71
CA LEU A 105 16.37 -14.41 11.01
C LEU A 105 16.36 -15.64 11.91
N GLU A 106 15.93 -16.79 11.41
CA GLU A 106 15.98 -18.04 12.16
C GLU A 106 17.40 -18.43 12.57
N MET A 107 18.39 -18.24 11.68
CA MET A 107 19.80 -18.50 12.00
C MET A 107 20.32 -17.59 13.11
N MET A 108 19.95 -16.31 13.09
CA MET A 108 20.35 -15.34 14.11
C MET A 108 19.66 -15.62 15.46
N ASN A 109 18.36 -15.89 15.47
CA ASN A 109 17.62 -16.23 16.69
C ASN A 109 18.17 -17.50 17.36
N ARG A 110 18.58 -18.51 16.58
CA ARG A 110 19.24 -19.71 17.13
C ARG A 110 20.62 -19.42 17.72
N ALA A 111 21.32 -18.41 17.21
CA ALA A 111 22.64 -18.01 17.70
C ALA A 111 22.56 -17.03 18.87
N ASP A 112 21.42 -16.38 19.10
CA ASP A 112 21.21 -15.41 20.17
C ASP A 112 20.81 -16.11 21.49
N ALA A 113 21.81 -16.66 22.19
CA ALA A 113 21.64 -17.33 23.48
C ALA A 113 21.11 -16.42 24.61
N ASP A 114 21.23 -15.10 24.45
CA ASP A 114 20.79 -14.10 25.44
C ASP A 114 19.39 -13.55 25.14
N ASN A 115 18.74 -13.98 24.04
CA ASN A 115 17.42 -13.53 23.62
C ASN A 115 17.32 -11.98 23.56
N LYS A 116 18.39 -11.32 23.14
CA LYS A 116 18.46 -9.84 23.12
C LYS A 116 17.73 -9.23 21.94
N TYR A 117 17.54 -9.99 20.86
CA TYR A 117 16.86 -9.55 19.64
C TYR A 117 15.75 -10.53 19.25
N PHE A 118 14.58 -10.41 19.91
CA PHE A 118 13.39 -11.18 19.53
C PHE A 118 12.84 -10.68 18.19
N ILE A 119 13.20 -11.33 17.09
CA ILE A 119 12.56 -11.13 15.79
C ILE A 119 11.79 -12.39 15.44
N GLU A 120 10.53 -12.46 15.81
CA GLU A 120 9.64 -13.56 15.41
C GLU A 120 8.93 -13.21 14.10
N LEU A 121 9.15 -14.03 13.07
CA LEU A 121 8.35 -14.02 11.86
C LEU A 121 7.65 -15.38 11.78
N TRP A 122 6.33 -15.40 12.00
CA TRP A 122 5.51 -16.58 11.74
C TRP A 122 5.21 -16.64 10.24
N VAL A 123 5.56 -17.77 9.61
CA VAL A 123 5.31 -18.06 8.18
C VAL A 123 4.00 -18.79 8.01
#